data_AF-A0A382EJ51-F1
#
_entry.id   AF-A0A382EJ51-F1
#
_cell.length_a   1.000
_cell.length_b   1.000
_cell.length_c   1.000
_cell.angle_alpha   90.00
_cell.angle_beta   90.00
_cell.angle_gamma   90.00
#
_symmetry.space_group_name_H-M   'P 1'
#
loop_
_entity.id
_entity.type
_entity.pdbx_description
1 polymer ?
#
loop_
_entity_poly.entity_id
_entity_poly.type
_entity_poly.pdbx_seq_one_letter_code
_entity_poly.pdbx_strand_id
1 'polypeptide(L)'
;MNMRKIIILFFIVGFAYSINGTIVFYDGTTLDGEITAADTNSVLIIPNGLVLPEEIPVPDIESLILENGITMVDNGVAKNSYQDGKFAAVKERRPEPEFEEEEEFEYFEFTNLDYFSFNGFGGLPIYYRSSLFVDSDGNQDSEGNIPEAMPNLGGGFSLPYFPIGPINVSLGGRLFTMGFNTNYGSTENPEKIKAITLAGIMNVDLQPIFTFLGEELHVGVEGGLTYAIGWQEDYAGGIGVIAGGNLDYWFTNLPIAIRFFGHGYMIRQPNDSYTGFGNIGAALIVVLKRGE
;
A
#
# COMPACT_ATOMS: atom_id res chain seq x y z
N MET A 1 -27.29 4.78 -9.95
CA MET A 1 -26.04 3.99 -9.79
C MET A 1 -26.35 2.57 -10.25
N ASN A 2 -25.83 2.14 -11.40
CA ASN A 2 -26.34 0.95 -12.09
C ASN A 2 -25.85 -0.35 -11.44
N MET A 3 -26.78 -1.28 -11.22
CA MET A 3 -26.63 -2.62 -10.61
C MET A 3 -25.50 -3.46 -11.22
N ARG A 4 -25.10 -3.19 -12.46
CA ARG A 4 -23.94 -3.79 -13.14
C ARG A 4 -22.60 -3.51 -12.46
N LYS A 5 -22.43 -2.36 -11.79
CA LYS A 5 -21.18 -2.04 -11.07
C LYS A 5 -21.06 -2.78 -9.74
N ILE A 6 -22.18 -3.13 -9.11
CA ILE A 6 -22.21 -3.90 -7.86
C ILE A 6 -21.89 -5.38 -8.13
N ILE A 7 -22.33 -5.91 -9.28
CA ILE A 7 -22.05 -7.30 -9.68
C ILE A 7 -20.55 -7.52 -9.95
N ILE A 8 -19.85 -6.53 -10.52
CA ILE A 8 -18.40 -6.61 -10.74
C ILE A 8 -17.63 -6.58 -9.41
N LEU A 9 -18.12 -5.82 -8.41
CA LEU A 9 -17.52 -5.80 -7.08
C LEU A 9 -17.70 -7.14 -6.34
N PHE A 10 -18.84 -7.82 -6.51
CA PHE A 10 -19.07 -9.17 -5.97
C PHE A 10 -18.29 -10.26 -6.73
N PHE A 11 -17.99 -10.08 -8.02
CA PHE A 11 -17.17 -11.02 -8.78
C PHE A 11 -15.69 -11.03 -8.34
N ILE A 12 -15.19 -9.94 -7.75
CA ILE A 12 -13.82 -9.89 -7.19
C ILE A 12 -13.75 -10.56 -5.81
N VAL A 13 -14.86 -10.57 -5.06
CA VAL A 13 -14.97 -11.24 -3.74
C VAL A 13 -15.28 -12.74 -3.87
N GLY A 14 -15.74 -13.19 -5.04
CA GLY A 14 -16.24 -14.55 -5.28
C GLY A 14 -15.18 -15.61 -5.59
N PHE A 15 -13.91 -15.25 -5.67
CA PHE A 15 -12.85 -16.23 -5.77
C PHE A 15 -12.31 -16.54 -4.37
N ALA A 16 -12.91 -17.56 -3.75
CA ALA A 16 -12.14 -18.45 -2.90
C ALA A 16 -11.11 -19.14 -3.82
N TYR A 17 -9.99 -18.45 -4.07
CA TYR A 17 -8.92 -18.99 -4.89
C TYR A 17 -8.28 -20.15 -4.12
N SER A 18 -8.59 -21.36 -4.56
CA SER A 18 -7.64 -22.48 -4.63
C SER A 18 -6.26 -21.94 -5.04
N ILE A 19 -5.22 -22.20 -4.24
CA ILE A 19 -3.87 -21.69 -4.47
C ILE A 19 -2.97 -22.86 -4.80
N ASN A 20 -2.63 -23.01 -6.07
CA ASN A 20 -1.72 -24.05 -6.50
C ASN A 20 -0.29 -23.75 -6.00
N GLY A 21 0.44 -24.81 -5.68
CA GLY A 21 1.85 -24.75 -5.33
C GLY A 21 2.58 -26.03 -5.68
N THR A 22 3.91 -25.92 -5.69
CA THR A 22 4.84 -27.03 -5.91
C THR A 22 5.62 -27.26 -4.62
N ILE A 23 5.48 -28.44 -4.04
CA ILE A 23 6.32 -28.94 -2.95
C ILE A 23 7.54 -29.63 -3.58
N VAL A 24 8.73 -29.30 -3.09
CA VAL A 24 9.98 -30.00 -3.36
C VAL A 24 10.44 -30.65 -2.05
N PHE A 25 10.73 -31.94 -2.10
CA PHE A 25 11.25 -32.71 -0.96
C PHE A 25 12.78 -32.79 -1.02
N TYR A 26 13.42 -33.07 0.12
CA TYR A 26 14.89 -33.19 0.21
C TYR A 26 15.50 -34.31 -0.67
N ASP A 27 14.70 -35.26 -1.13
CA ASP A 27 15.14 -36.28 -2.08
C ASP A 27 15.06 -35.83 -3.56
N GLY A 28 14.65 -34.59 -3.79
CA GLY A 28 14.48 -33.97 -5.10
C GLY A 28 13.16 -34.32 -5.79
N THR A 29 12.27 -35.07 -5.16
CA THR A 29 10.92 -35.32 -5.70
C THR A 29 10.05 -34.08 -5.55
N THR A 30 9.05 -33.96 -6.43
CA THR A 30 8.13 -32.81 -6.46
C THR A 30 6.68 -33.26 -6.43
N LEU A 31 5.84 -32.46 -5.76
CA LEU A 31 4.40 -32.67 -5.66
C LEU A 31 3.68 -31.36 -5.98
N ASP A 32 2.98 -31.34 -7.11
CA ASP A 32 2.15 -30.22 -7.54
C ASP A 32 0.69 -30.43 -7.13
N GLY A 33 0.04 -29.37 -6.66
CA GLY A 33 -1.37 -29.45 -6.27
C GLY A 33 -1.93 -28.18 -5.68
N GLU A 34 -3.20 -28.24 -5.29
CA GLU A 34 -3.91 -27.15 -4.62
C GLU A 34 -3.60 -27.14 -3.13
N ILE A 35 -3.04 -26.04 -2.62
CA ILE A 35 -2.84 -25.82 -1.19
C ILE A 35 -4.15 -25.34 -0.57
N THR A 36 -4.67 -26.14 0.35
CA THR A 36 -5.92 -25.88 1.07
C THR A 36 -5.68 -25.29 2.45
N ALA A 37 -4.58 -25.68 3.10
CA ALA A 37 -4.08 -25.05 4.31
C ALA A 37 -2.56 -25.29 4.46
N ALA A 38 -1.89 -24.44 5.22
CA ALA A 38 -0.50 -24.61 5.63
C ALA A 38 -0.28 -23.92 6.97
N ASP A 39 0.40 -24.58 7.90
CA ASP A 39 0.81 -23.99 9.17
C ASP A 39 2.30 -24.30 9.46
N THR A 40 2.71 -24.17 10.72
CA THR A 40 4.09 -24.40 11.14
C THR A 40 4.49 -25.87 11.18
N ASN A 41 3.51 -26.78 11.21
CA ASN A 41 3.68 -28.21 11.39
C ASN A 41 3.45 -28.97 10.10
N SER A 42 2.40 -28.62 9.34
CA SER A 42 2.03 -29.34 8.13
C SER A 42 1.41 -28.46 7.03
N VAL A 43 1.44 -29.01 5.82
CA VAL A 43 0.81 -28.47 4.61
C VAL A 43 -0.25 -29.47 4.14
N LEU A 44 -1.48 -28.99 3.96
CA LEU A 44 -2.59 -29.72 3.36
C LEU A 44 -2.70 -29.37 1.88
N ILE A 45 -2.39 -30.35 1.03
CA ILE A 45 -2.35 -30.22 -0.43
C ILE A 45 -3.29 -31.23 -1.07
N ILE A 46 -4.03 -30.87 -2.11
CA ILE A 46 -4.73 -31.82 -2.98
C ILE A 46 -3.85 -32.03 -4.22
N PRO A 47 -3.14 -33.16 -4.35
CA PRO A 47 -2.26 -33.38 -5.49
C PRO A 47 -3.01 -33.41 -6.81
N ASN A 48 -2.35 -32.96 -7.88
CA ASN A 48 -2.90 -33.01 -9.22
C ASN A 48 -3.30 -34.45 -9.61
N GLY A 49 -4.57 -34.63 -9.94
CA GLY A 49 -5.14 -35.95 -10.29
C GLY A 49 -5.73 -36.73 -9.11
N LEU A 50 -5.66 -36.19 -7.89
CA LEU A 50 -6.37 -36.69 -6.73
C LEU A 50 -7.53 -35.77 -6.35
N VAL A 51 -8.44 -36.27 -5.51
CA VAL A 51 -9.64 -35.55 -5.04
C VAL A 51 -9.68 -35.39 -3.52
N LEU A 52 -8.68 -35.92 -2.82
CA LEU A 52 -8.55 -35.85 -1.37
C LEU A 52 -7.26 -35.10 -1.01
N PRO A 53 -7.28 -34.31 0.06
CA PRO A 53 -6.08 -33.67 0.56
C PRO A 53 -5.15 -34.68 1.23
N GLU A 54 -3.86 -34.47 1.05
CA GLU A 54 -2.76 -35.10 1.75
C GLU A 54 -2.13 -34.09 2.71
N GLU A 55 -1.72 -34.57 3.88
CA GLU A 55 -1.04 -33.78 4.89
C GLU A 55 0.46 -34.11 4.86
N ILE A 56 1.27 -33.10 4.55
CA ILE A 56 2.72 -33.22 4.44
C ILE A 56 3.37 -32.45 5.59
N PRO A 57 4.19 -33.08 6.44
CA PRO A 57 4.91 -32.38 7.50
C PRO A 57 5.88 -31.33 6.94
N VAL A 58 5.85 -30.12 7.50
CA VAL A 58 6.76 -29.03 7.14
C VAL A 58 8.24 -29.44 7.21
N PRO A 59 8.71 -30.20 8.23
CA PRO A 59 10.11 -30.62 8.29
C PRO A 59 10.58 -31.50 7.12
N ASP A 60 9.66 -32.14 6.40
CA ASP A 60 9.99 -33.02 5.27
C ASP A 60 10.08 -32.25 3.93
N ILE A 61 9.67 -30.98 3.94
CA ILE A 61 9.62 -30.12 2.75
C ILE A 61 10.91 -29.31 2.63
N GLU A 62 11.65 -29.48 1.53
CA GLU A 62 12.79 -28.63 1.20
C GLU A 62 12.31 -27.23 0.77
N SER A 63 11.31 -27.15 -0.11
CA SER A 63 10.68 -25.88 -0.45
C SER A 63 9.22 -26.06 -0.87
N LEU A 64 8.38 -25.07 -0.56
CA LEU A 64 7.04 -24.94 -1.11
C LEU A 64 6.84 -23.53 -1.62
N ILE A 65 6.66 -23.40 -2.93
CA ILE A 65 6.41 -22.13 -3.61
C ILE A 65 5.05 -22.21 -4.30
N LEU A 66 4.19 -21.24 -4.02
CA LEU A 66 2.88 -21.09 -4.66
C LEU A 66 3.05 -20.52 -6.07
N GLU A 67 2.09 -20.75 -6.97
CA GLU A 67 2.12 -20.21 -8.34
C GLU A 67 2.20 -18.67 -8.39
N ASN A 68 1.71 -17.99 -7.35
CA ASN A 68 1.79 -16.54 -7.21
C ASN A 68 3.16 -16.05 -6.68
N GLY A 69 4.11 -16.95 -6.43
CA GLY A 69 5.47 -16.66 -5.99
C GLY A 69 5.67 -16.65 -4.47
N ILE A 70 4.62 -16.83 -3.65
CA ILE A 70 4.77 -16.89 -2.19
C ILE A 70 5.54 -18.16 -1.82
N THR A 71 6.60 -17.99 -1.02
CA THR A 71 7.29 -19.12 -0.39
C THR A 71 6.61 -19.45 0.94
N MET A 72 6.01 -20.64 1.04
CA MET A 72 5.33 -21.10 2.25
C MET A 72 6.29 -21.82 3.20
N VAL A 73 7.16 -22.64 2.64
CA VAL A 73 8.17 -23.41 3.39
C VAL A 73 9.51 -23.26 2.69
N ASP A 74 10.55 -23.03 3.47
CA ASP A 74 11.94 -22.97 3.02
C ASP A 74 12.82 -23.74 4.01
N ASN A 75 13.50 -24.76 3.49
CA ASN A 75 14.39 -25.67 4.21
C ASN A 75 13.77 -26.21 5.52
N GLY A 76 12.56 -26.79 5.42
CA GLY A 76 11.85 -27.38 6.54
C GLY A 76 11.29 -26.36 7.55
N VAL A 77 11.30 -25.07 7.22
CA VAL A 77 10.78 -24.00 8.09
C VAL A 77 9.64 -23.27 7.38
N ALA A 78 8.47 -23.22 8.02
CA ALA A 78 7.34 -22.45 7.52
C ALA A 78 7.66 -20.95 7.58
N LYS A 79 7.53 -20.27 6.45
CA LYS A 79 7.68 -18.81 6.29
C LYS A 79 6.32 -18.11 6.29
N ASN A 80 5.31 -18.76 5.72
CA ASN A 80 3.94 -18.27 5.67
C ASN A 80 2.97 -19.40 6.02
N SER A 81 1.86 -19.06 6.66
CA SER A 81 0.71 -19.93 6.90
C SER A 81 -0.46 -19.52 6.02
N TYR A 82 -1.34 -20.48 5.73
CA TYR A 82 -2.57 -20.29 4.98
C TYR A 82 -3.68 -21.08 5.65
N GLN A 83 -4.70 -20.40 6.20
CA GLN A 83 -5.89 -21.03 6.78
C GLN A 83 -7.12 -20.16 6.52
N ASP A 84 -8.27 -20.80 6.26
CA ASP A 84 -9.55 -20.12 6.01
C ASP A 84 -9.49 -19.00 4.95
N GLY A 85 -8.69 -19.20 3.90
CA GLY A 85 -8.49 -18.23 2.83
C GLY A 85 -7.61 -17.03 3.18
N LYS A 86 -6.87 -17.08 4.31
CA LYS A 86 -6.02 -15.98 4.79
C LYS A 86 -4.57 -16.43 4.89
N PHE A 87 -3.67 -15.55 4.45
CA PHE A 87 -2.24 -15.69 4.69
C PHE A 87 -1.82 -14.98 5.98
N ALA A 88 -0.84 -15.54 6.67
CA ALA A 88 -0.11 -14.85 7.73
C ALA A 88 1.37 -15.23 7.68
N ALA A 89 2.26 -14.28 7.95
CA ALA A 89 3.69 -14.58 8.09
C ALA A 89 3.92 -15.37 9.38
N VAL A 90 4.76 -16.40 9.30
CA VAL A 90 5.18 -17.18 10.47
C VAL A 90 6.39 -16.49 11.09
N LYS A 91 6.26 -16.07 12.35
CA LYS A 91 7.37 -15.53 13.13
C LYS A 91 8.27 -16.65 13.63
N GLU A 92 9.53 -16.66 13.20
CA GLU A 92 10.53 -17.56 13.77
C GLU A 92 10.83 -17.14 15.21
N ARG A 93 10.37 -17.91 16.20
CA ARG A 93 10.92 -17.82 17.56
C ARG A 93 12.36 -18.31 17.50
N ARG A 94 13.32 -17.38 17.48
CA ARG A 94 14.73 -17.73 17.78
C ARG A 94 14.75 -18.35 19.18
N PRO A 95 15.40 -19.51 19.40
CA PRO A 95 15.62 -19.98 20.75
C PRO A 95 16.56 -19.00 21.45
N GLU A 96 16.01 -18.21 22.37
CA GLU A 96 16.83 -17.39 23.27
C GLU A 96 17.64 -18.33 24.17
N PRO A 97 18.93 -18.04 24.42
CA PRO A 97 19.69 -18.80 25.42
C PRO A 97 19.08 -18.57 26.80
N GLU A 98 18.74 -19.66 27.49
CA GLU A 98 18.27 -19.65 28.89
C GLU A 98 19.26 -18.88 29.77
N PHE A 99 18.95 -17.62 30.10
CA PHE A 99 19.58 -16.89 31.18
C PHE A 99 18.51 -16.18 32.01
N GLU A 100 18.50 -16.60 33.27
CA GLU A 100 17.81 -16.16 34.50
C GLU A 100 16.91 -14.92 34.46
N GLU A 101 15.74 -15.12 35.08
CA GLU A 101 14.64 -14.18 35.39
C GLU A 101 15.08 -12.75 35.74
N GLU A 102 14.84 -11.80 34.83
CA GLU A 102 14.50 -10.42 35.15
C GLU A 102 13.19 -10.07 34.42
N GLU A 103 12.25 -9.46 35.16
CA GLU A 103 10.86 -9.17 34.80
C GLU A 103 10.56 -9.10 33.29
N GLU A 104 9.78 -10.10 32.83
CA GLU A 104 9.30 -10.28 31.47
C GLU A 104 8.39 -9.10 31.07
N PHE A 105 8.99 -8.01 30.58
CA PHE A 105 8.25 -7.08 29.73
C PHE A 105 7.96 -7.84 28.43
N GLU A 106 6.69 -8.21 28.19
CA GLU A 106 6.26 -8.79 26.92
C GLU A 106 6.72 -7.89 25.76
N TYR A 107 7.77 -8.32 25.06
CA TYR A 107 8.21 -7.72 23.82
C TYR A 107 7.20 -8.08 22.74
N PHE A 108 6.15 -7.28 22.63
CA PHE A 108 5.18 -7.41 21.55
C PHE A 108 5.82 -6.90 20.25
N GLU A 109 6.10 -7.81 19.33
CA GLU A 109 6.53 -7.46 17.99
C GLU A 109 5.31 -7.14 17.12
N PHE A 110 5.18 -5.86 16.77
CA PHE A 110 3.96 -5.28 16.21
C PHE A 110 3.93 -5.33 14.69
N THR A 111 2.86 -5.86 14.10
CA THR A 111 2.66 -5.87 12.63
C THR A 111 1.68 -4.78 12.21
N ASN A 112 1.76 -4.27 10.98
CA ASN A 112 0.86 -3.23 10.46
C ASN A 112 -0.63 -3.64 10.41
N LEU A 113 -0.94 -4.93 10.58
CA LEU A 113 -2.29 -5.49 10.57
C LEU A 113 -3.12 -5.08 11.80
N ASP A 114 -2.49 -4.72 12.92
CA ASP A 114 -3.18 -4.53 14.20
C ASP A 114 -3.44 -3.06 14.56
N TYR A 115 -3.04 -2.13 13.70
CA TYR A 115 -2.87 -0.73 14.08
C TYR A 115 -3.60 0.26 13.20
N PHE A 116 -4.21 1.26 13.85
CA PHE A 116 -4.52 2.51 13.19
C PHE A 116 -3.23 3.29 13.00
N SER A 117 -3.11 4.01 11.89
CA SER A 117 -1.98 4.93 11.71
C SER A 117 -2.47 6.34 11.42
N PHE A 118 -1.75 7.30 11.95
CA PHE A 118 -1.87 8.72 11.64
C PHE A 118 -0.55 9.20 11.06
N ASN A 119 -0.59 10.14 10.15
CA ASN A 119 0.63 10.70 9.59
C ASN A 119 0.54 12.20 9.39
N GLY A 120 1.68 12.86 9.53
CA GLY A 120 1.92 14.23 9.07
C GLY A 120 2.95 14.18 7.96
N PHE A 121 2.70 14.89 6.86
CA PHE A 121 3.53 14.81 5.67
C PHE A 121 3.78 16.14 4.98
N GLY A 122 4.91 16.20 4.27
CA GLY A 122 5.25 17.27 3.35
C GLY A 122 5.71 16.70 2.01
N GLY A 123 5.23 17.26 0.91
CA GLY A 123 5.60 16.88 -0.44
C GLY A 123 5.88 18.08 -1.33
N LEU A 124 6.87 17.94 -2.20
CA LEU A 124 7.25 18.94 -3.20
C LEU A 124 6.77 18.50 -4.57
N PRO A 125 6.00 19.33 -5.29
CA PRO A 125 5.71 19.09 -6.68
C PRO A 125 6.98 19.25 -7.53
N ILE A 126 7.35 18.17 -8.22
CA ILE A 126 8.58 18.09 -9.04
C ILE A 126 8.28 17.82 -10.52
N TYR A 127 7.04 17.43 -10.82
CA TYR A 127 6.58 17.12 -12.16
C TYR A 127 5.24 17.81 -12.41
N TYR A 128 5.05 18.33 -13.61
CA TYR A 128 3.85 19.05 -14.02
C TYR A 128 3.46 18.60 -15.43
N ARG A 129 2.17 18.34 -15.67
CA ARG A 129 1.67 18.11 -17.02
C ARG A 129 1.74 19.39 -17.84
N SER A 130 1.90 19.24 -19.15
CA SER A 130 2.02 20.38 -20.06
C SER A 130 0.84 21.36 -20.00
N SER A 131 -0.33 20.87 -19.64
CA SER A 131 -1.53 21.69 -19.48
C SER A 131 -1.46 22.65 -18.28
N LEU A 132 -0.48 22.51 -17.36
CA LEU A 132 -0.17 23.51 -16.33
C LEU A 132 0.71 24.68 -16.84
N PHE A 133 1.20 24.62 -18.08
CA PHE A 133 2.02 25.67 -18.70
C PHE A 133 1.26 26.51 -19.75
N VAL A 134 -0.04 26.30 -19.93
CA VAL A 134 -0.87 26.97 -20.95
C VAL A 134 -2.00 27.75 -20.29
N ASP A 135 -2.38 28.91 -20.84
CA ASP A 135 -3.50 29.71 -20.36
C ASP A 135 -4.88 29.11 -20.70
N SER A 136 -5.97 29.77 -20.29
CA SER A 136 -7.35 29.36 -20.55
C SER A 136 -7.75 29.40 -22.03
N ASP A 137 -7.00 30.15 -22.86
CA ASP A 137 -7.16 30.25 -24.31
C ASP A 137 -6.22 29.29 -25.09
N GLY A 138 -5.40 28.51 -24.37
CA GLY A 138 -4.47 27.52 -24.93
C GLY A 138 -3.12 28.08 -25.36
N ASN A 139 -2.79 29.33 -25.03
CA ASN A 139 -1.47 29.91 -25.33
C ASN A 139 -0.46 29.48 -24.27
N GLN A 140 0.74 29.11 -24.71
CA GLN A 140 1.87 28.92 -23.81
C GLN A 140 2.41 30.29 -23.37
N ASP A 141 2.81 30.40 -22.11
CA ASP A 141 3.70 31.48 -21.69
C ASP A 141 4.92 31.47 -22.62
N SER A 142 5.26 32.64 -23.17
CA SER A 142 6.29 32.80 -24.21
C SER A 142 7.69 32.40 -23.73
N GLU A 143 7.86 32.19 -22.43
CA GLU A 143 9.11 31.84 -21.75
C GLU A 143 9.18 30.36 -21.30
N GLY A 144 8.10 29.57 -21.41
CA GLY A 144 8.11 28.14 -21.03
C GLY A 144 8.37 27.89 -19.53
N ASN A 145 7.99 28.84 -18.68
CA ASN A 145 8.30 28.81 -17.25
C ASN A 145 7.57 27.68 -16.50
N ILE A 146 8.29 27.04 -15.57
CA ILE A 146 7.75 26.00 -14.68
C ILE A 146 6.86 26.68 -13.63
N PRO A 147 5.65 26.13 -13.31
CA PRO A 147 4.81 26.66 -12.25
C PRO A 147 5.58 26.75 -10.94
N GLU A 148 5.45 27.88 -10.26
CA GLU A 148 6.01 28.03 -8.93
C GLU A 148 5.06 27.35 -7.94
N ALA A 149 5.43 26.16 -7.46
CA ALA A 149 4.61 25.41 -6.53
C ALA A 149 5.05 25.61 -5.08
N MET A 150 4.08 25.63 -4.19
CA MET A 150 4.31 25.55 -2.75
C MET A 150 4.41 24.08 -2.32
N PRO A 151 5.15 23.78 -1.24
CA PRO A 151 5.09 22.46 -0.64
C PRO A 151 3.65 22.12 -0.22
N ASN A 152 3.22 20.91 -0.57
CA ASN A 152 1.96 20.35 -0.11
C ASN A 152 2.16 19.80 1.29
N LEU A 153 1.41 20.34 2.25
CA LEU A 153 1.46 19.91 3.64
C LEU A 153 0.13 19.27 4.02
N GLY A 154 0.16 18.20 4.79
CA GLY A 154 -1.05 17.50 5.14
C GLY A 154 -0.91 16.54 6.28
N GLY A 155 -2.06 15.98 6.65
CA GLY A 155 -2.15 14.87 7.56
C GLY A 155 -3.08 13.80 7.01
N GLY A 156 -2.89 12.57 7.47
CA GLY A 156 -3.71 11.44 7.07
C GLY A 156 -3.94 10.47 8.19
N PHE A 157 -4.88 9.56 7.95
CA PHE A 157 -5.09 8.38 8.77
C PHE A 157 -5.25 7.16 7.87
N SER A 158 -4.95 5.99 8.40
CA SER A 158 -5.26 4.72 7.76
C SER A 158 -5.79 3.73 8.79
N LEU A 159 -6.76 2.94 8.36
CA LEU A 159 -7.31 1.83 9.12
C LEU A 159 -6.25 0.71 9.22
N PRO A 160 -6.44 -0.25 10.13
CA PRO A 160 -5.61 -1.45 10.16
C PRO A 160 -5.61 -2.15 8.80
N TYR A 161 -4.43 -2.67 8.43
CA TYR A 161 -4.30 -3.46 7.22
C TYR A 161 -5.01 -4.81 7.39
N PHE A 162 -5.54 -5.33 6.29
CA PHE A 162 -6.06 -6.69 6.24
C PHE A 162 -5.46 -7.42 5.04
N PRO A 163 -5.11 -8.70 5.20
CA PRO A 163 -4.51 -9.48 4.12
C PRO A 163 -5.54 -9.79 3.03
N ILE A 164 -5.14 -9.63 1.78
CA ILE A 164 -5.86 -10.06 0.58
C ILE A 164 -4.88 -10.78 -0.33
N GLY A 165 -4.84 -12.12 -0.26
CA GLY A 165 -3.86 -12.90 -1.02
C GLY A 165 -2.42 -12.50 -0.65
N PRO A 166 -1.54 -12.18 -1.63
CA PRO A 166 -0.14 -11.86 -1.40
C PRO A 166 0.12 -10.41 -0.92
N ILE A 167 -0.92 -9.63 -0.62
CA ILE A 167 -0.78 -8.21 -0.27
C ILE A 167 -1.61 -7.85 0.94
N ASN A 168 -1.21 -6.79 1.63
CA ASN A 168 -1.97 -6.21 2.73
C ASN A 168 -2.67 -4.94 2.23
N VAL A 169 -3.95 -4.75 2.53
CA VAL A 169 -4.72 -3.59 2.07
C VAL A 169 -5.26 -2.81 3.25
N SER A 170 -5.19 -1.48 3.18
CA SER A 170 -5.78 -0.57 4.17
C SER A 170 -6.53 0.56 3.47
N LEU A 171 -7.68 0.95 4.04
CA LEU A 171 -8.39 2.15 3.63
C LEU A 171 -8.01 3.30 4.56
N GLY A 172 -7.97 4.52 4.03
CA GLY A 172 -7.60 5.70 4.78
C GLY A 172 -8.14 6.99 4.19
N GLY A 173 -7.75 8.08 4.82
CA GLY A 173 -8.07 9.42 4.34
C GLY A 173 -6.91 10.39 4.54
N ARG A 174 -6.89 11.46 3.74
CA ARG A 174 -5.92 12.56 3.86
C ARG A 174 -6.59 13.90 3.74
N LEU A 175 -6.07 14.88 4.45
CA LEU A 175 -6.36 16.29 4.30
C LEU A 175 -5.04 17.01 4.02
N PHE A 176 -4.93 17.72 2.90
CA PHE A 176 -3.68 18.38 2.53
C PHE A 176 -3.90 19.64 1.71
N THR A 177 -2.90 20.51 1.71
CA THR A 177 -2.87 21.71 0.89
C THR A 177 -2.27 21.40 -0.48
N MET A 178 -2.78 22.07 -1.50
CA MET A 178 -2.11 22.18 -2.79
C MET A 178 -2.03 23.65 -3.19
N GLY A 179 -0.91 24.05 -3.76
CA GLY A 179 -0.64 25.44 -4.13
C GLY A 179 0.26 25.55 -5.33
N PHE A 180 -0.26 26.11 -6.43
CA PHE A 180 0.49 26.45 -7.63
C PHE A 180 0.25 27.92 -7.96
N ASN A 181 1.32 28.69 -7.99
CA ASN A 181 1.35 29.94 -8.73
C ASN A 181 1.57 29.55 -10.19
N THR A 182 0.54 29.78 -10.97
CA THR A 182 0.47 29.43 -12.38
C THR A 182 0.45 30.73 -13.15
N ASN A 183 1.09 30.78 -14.32
CA ASN A 183 0.98 31.93 -15.23
C ASN A 183 -0.34 31.91 -16.02
N TYR A 184 -1.40 31.31 -15.48
CA TYR A 184 -2.76 31.43 -15.97
C TYR A 184 -3.18 32.90 -15.84
N GLY A 185 -3.84 33.52 -16.82
CA GLY A 185 -4.35 34.89 -16.71
C GLY A 185 -3.45 35.97 -17.33
N SER A 186 -3.83 37.25 -17.16
CA SER A 186 -3.05 38.37 -17.71
C SER A 186 -1.77 38.59 -16.90
N THR A 187 -0.74 39.21 -17.49
CA THR A 187 0.50 39.62 -16.81
C THR A 187 0.28 40.47 -15.55
N GLU A 188 -0.93 41.02 -15.37
CA GLU A 188 -1.31 41.83 -14.21
C GLU A 188 -2.02 41.01 -13.11
N ASN A 189 -2.64 39.86 -13.43
CA ASN A 189 -3.36 39.00 -12.49
C ASN A 189 -3.15 37.50 -12.82
N PRO A 190 -2.05 36.87 -12.34
CA PRO A 190 -1.88 35.44 -12.50
C PRO A 190 -2.91 34.67 -11.65
N GLU A 191 -3.71 33.80 -12.27
CA GLU A 191 -4.61 32.86 -11.60
C GLU A 191 -3.78 31.85 -10.81
N LYS A 192 -4.29 31.43 -9.65
CA LYS A 192 -3.58 30.59 -8.69
C LYS A 192 -4.45 29.41 -8.31
N ILE A 193 -3.88 28.21 -8.41
CA ILE A 193 -4.53 27.02 -7.88
C ILE A 193 -4.11 26.91 -6.42
N LYS A 194 -5.03 27.21 -5.50
CA LYS A 194 -4.82 26.98 -4.08
C LYS A 194 -6.04 26.31 -3.48
N ALA A 195 -5.84 25.15 -2.87
CA ALA A 195 -6.93 24.37 -2.31
C ALA A 195 -6.55 23.59 -1.07
N ILE A 196 -7.56 23.36 -0.25
CA ILE A 196 -7.57 22.30 0.76
C ILE A 196 -8.23 21.09 0.11
N THR A 197 -7.58 19.94 0.21
CA THR A 197 -7.97 18.74 -0.52
C THR A 197 -8.21 17.60 0.44
N LEU A 198 -9.39 16.99 0.33
CA LEU A 198 -9.72 15.74 0.99
C LEU A 198 -9.42 14.58 0.04
N ALA A 199 -8.85 13.49 0.53
CA ALA A 199 -8.68 12.27 -0.23
C ALA A 199 -9.19 11.06 0.54
N GLY A 200 -9.91 10.18 -0.16
CA GLY A 200 -10.14 8.80 0.28
C GLY A 200 -9.15 7.91 -0.45
N ILE A 201 -8.34 7.17 0.30
CA ILE A 201 -7.20 6.40 -0.22
C ILE A 201 -7.30 4.93 0.14
N MET A 202 -6.73 4.10 -0.73
CA MET A 202 -6.43 2.70 -0.49
C MET A 202 -4.92 2.55 -0.56
N ASN A 203 -4.33 2.07 0.53
CA ASN A 203 -2.94 1.67 0.60
C ASN A 203 -2.86 0.16 0.36
N VAL A 204 -1.90 -0.26 -0.44
CA VAL A 204 -1.54 -1.66 -0.64
C VAL A 204 -0.07 -1.80 -0.22
N ASP A 205 0.17 -2.61 0.79
CA ASP A 205 1.49 -2.98 1.26
C ASP A 205 1.91 -4.31 0.61
N LEU A 206 3.06 -4.25 -0.06
CA LEU A 206 3.69 -5.33 -0.82
C LEU A 206 4.82 -6.01 -0.04
N GLN A 207 5.01 -5.66 1.24
CA GLN A 207 5.98 -6.33 2.12
C GLN A 207 5.87 -7.87 2.08
N PRO A 208 4.68 -8.52 2.02
CA PRO A 208 4.59 -9.97 1.92
C PRO A 208 5.17 -10.57 0.62
N ILE A 209 5.32 -9.76 -0.44
CA ILE A 209 5.98 -10.15 -1.69
C ILE A 209 7.48 -9.86 -1.61
N PHE A 210 7.85 -8.72 -1.00
CA PHE A 210 9.22 -8.24 -0.90
C PHE A 210 9.88 -8.56 0.44
N THR A 211 9.64 -9.76 0.98
CA THR A 211 10.15 -10.20 2.30
C THR A 211 11.68 -10.15 2.39
N PHE A 212 12.38 -10.27 1.25
CA PHE A 212 13.83 -10.17 1.17
C PHE A 212 14.39 -8.78 1.53
N LEU A 213 13.55 -7.75 1.62
CA LEU A 213 13.96 -6.40 2.04
C LEU A 213 14.08 -6.25 3.55
N GLY A 214 13.63 -7.23 4.34
CA GLY A 214 13.53 -7.15 5.79
C GLY A 214 12.13 -6.79 6.26
N GLU A 215 11.87 -6.98 7.54
CA GLU A 215 10.55 -6.76 8.15
C GLU A 215 10.27 -5.27 8.42
N GLU A 216 11.32 -4.45 8.50
CA GLU A 216 11.22 -3.02 8.77
C GLU A 216 10.87 -2.21 7.51
N LEU A 217 11.11 -2.75 6.32
CA LEU A 217 10.93 -2.06 5.05
C LEU A 217 9.64 -2.50 4.37
N HIS A 218 8.68 -1.59 4.28
CA HIS A 218 7.41 -1.81 3.60
C HIS A 218 7.37 -1.03 2.30
N VAL A 219 7.36 -1.75 1.18
CA VAL A 219 7.12 -1.16 -0.14
C VAL A 219 5.63 -1.22 -0.41
N GLY A 220 5.04 -0.12 -0.85
CA GLY A 220 3.62 -0.10 -1.14
C GLY A 220 3.23 0.78 -2.32
N VAL A 221 1.96 0.64 -2.68
CA VAL A 221 1.29 1.47 -3.66
C VAL A 221 0.03 2.09 -3.05
N GLU A 222 -0.31 3.28 -3.51
CA GLU A 222 -1.49 3.99 -3.06
C GLU A 222 -2.32 4.44 -4.26
N GLY A 223 -3.64 4.35 -4.14
CA GLY A 223 -4.59 4.90 -5.09
C GLY A 223 -5.82 5.46 -4.39
N GLY A 224 -6.43 6.50 -4.95
CA GLY A 224 -7.59 7.11 -4.32
C GLY A 224 -8.28 8.20 -5.14
N LEU A 225 -9.39 8.68 -4.59
CA LEU A 225 -10.13 9.82 -5.11
C LEU A 225 -9.85 11.04 -4.24
N THR A 226 -9.71 12.19 -4.88
CA THR A 226 -9.51 13.47 -4.20
C THR A 226 -10.68 14.41 -4.47
N TYR A 227 -10.94 15.33 -3.55
CA TYR A 227 -11.85 16.44 -3.74
C TYR A 227 -11.18 17.71 -3.22
N ALA A 228 -10.83 18.60 -4.15
CA ALA A 228 -10.22 19.89 -3.84
C ALA A 228 -11.31 20.93 -3.61
N ILE A 229 -11.13 21.76 -2.58
CA ILE A 229 -11.93 22.95 -2.31
C ILE A 229 -10.99 24.14 -2.44
N GLY A 230 -11.17 24.92 -3.50
CA GLY A 230 -10.36 26.11 -3.71
C GLY A 230 -10.82 27.27 -2.83
N TRP A 231 -9.87 28.12 -2.43
CA TRP A 231 -10.13 29.24 -1.52
C TRP A 231 -9.80 30.63 -2.13
N GLN A 232 -9.55 30.70 -3.44
CA GLN A 232 -9.34 31.94 -4.20
C GLN A 232 -10.32 31.99 -5.38
N GLU A 233 -10.68 33.22 -5.82
CA GLU A 233 -11.86 33.51 -6.64
C GLU A 233 -11.96 32.71 -7.94
N ASP A 234 -10.84 32.32 -8.54
CA ASP A 234 -10.83 31.66 -9.86
C ASP A 234 -10.72 30.12 -9.79
N TYR A 235 -10.53 29.53 -8.61
CA TYR A 235 -10.44 28.07 -8.46
C TYR A 235 -11.53 27.53 -7.54
N ALA A 236 -12.55 26.91 -8.13
CA ALA A 236 -13.62 26.26 -7.37
C ALA A 236 -13.19 24.91 -6.75
N GLY A 237 -12.19 24.25 -7.34
CA GLY A 237 -11.80 22.89 -6.98
C GLY A 237 -12.56 21.81 -7.77
N GLY A 238 -12.63 20.60 -7.22
CA GLY A 238 -13.33 19.48 -7.87
C GLY A 238 -12.75 18.11 -7.57
N ILE A 239 -13.37 17.10 -8.19
CA ILE A 239 -12.95 15.70 -8.07
C ILE A 239 -11.61 15.49 -8.81
N GLY A 240 -10.76 14.66 -8.24
CA GLY A 240 -9.50 14.25 -8.82
C GLY A 240 -9.13 12.82 -8.42
N VAL A 241 -7.93 12.42 -8.79
CA VAL A 241 -7.36 11.10 -8.51
C VAL A 241 -5.95 11.26 -7.98
N ILE A 242 -5.59 10.41 -7.03
CA ILE A 242 -4.21 10.23 -6.55
C ILE A 242 -3.78 8.80 -6.86
N ALA A 243 -2.55 8.62 -7.33
CA ALA A 243 -1.91 7.31 -7.47
C ALA A 243 -0.41 7.42 -7.28
N GLY A 244 0.22 6.44 -6.64
CA GLY A 244 1.66 6.46 -6.46
C GLY A 244 2.21 5.29 -5.65
N GLY A 245 3.46 5.42 -5.24
CA GLY A 245 4.18 4.43 -4.45
C GLY A 245 4.80 5.04 -3.21
N ASN A 246 5.08 4.18 -2.24
CA ASN A 246 5.76 4.53 -1.00
C ASN A 246 6.77 3.47 -0.58
N LEU A 247 7.71 3.91 0.25
CA LEU A 247 8.65 3.08 0.99
C LEU A 247 8.62 3.55 2.44
N ASP A 248 8.16 2.68 3.33
CA ASP A 248 8.08 2.96 4.76
C ASP A 248 9.18 2.20 5.48
N TYR A 249 9.85 2.88 6.41
CA TYR A 249 10.74 2.28 7.38
C TYR A 249 10.07 2.31 8.75
N TRP A 250 9.76 1.13 9.27
CA TRP A 250 9.12 0.93 10.56
C TRP A 250 10.17 0.68 11.64
N PHE A 251 10.10 1.42 12.73
CA PHE A 251 11.04 1.25 13.83
C PHE A 251 10.56 0.11 14.73
N THR A 252 11.34 -0.94 14.88
CA THR A 252 10.97 -2.15 15.65
C THR A 252 10.55 -1.85 17.09
N ASN A 253 11.18 -0.85 17.71
CA ASN A 253 11.00 -0.53 19.13
C ASN A 253 10.20 0.75 19.39
N LEU A 254 9.67 1.41 18.36
CA LEU A 254 8.96 2.67 18.50
C LEU A 254 7.65 2.63 17.69
N PRO A 255 6.55 3.25 18.18
CA PRO A 255 5.28 3.31 17.47
C PRO A 255 5.29 4.36 16.34
N ILE A 256 6.40 4.44 15.60
CA ILE A 256 6.63 5.40 14.54
C ILE A 256 7.20 4.72 13.30
N ALA A 257 6.89 5.28 12.14
CA ALA A 257 7.53 4.93 10.88
C ALA A 257 7.83 6.20 10.08
N ILE A 258 8.83 6.13 9.21
CA ILE A 258 9.14 7.18 8.23
C ILE A 258 8.75 6.66 6.86
N ARG A 259 7.90 7.41 6.16
CA ARG A 259 7.47 7.09 4.79
C ARG A 259 8.12 8.04 3.81
N PHE A 260 8.73 7.52 2.77
CA PHE A 260 9.06 8.25 1.55
C PHE A 260 8.03 7.91 0.49
N PHE A 261 7.56 8.90 -0.26
CA PHE A 261 6.51 8.68 -1.24
C PHE A 261 6.72 9.45 -2.53
N GLY A 262 6.19 8.89 -3.61
CA GLY A 262 6.03 9.53 -4.91
C GLY A 262 4.59 9.40 -5.38
N HIS A 263 3.85 10.50 -5.47
CA HIS A 263 2.43 10.50 -5.84
C HIS A 263 2.16 11.38 -7.06
N GLY A 264 1.45 10.83 -8.04
CA GLY A 264 0.81 11.58 -9.11
C GLY A 264 -0.60 11.99 -8.71
N TYR A 265 -0.96 13.22 -9.09
CA TYR A 265 -2.29 13.78 -8.90
C TYR A 265 -2.88 14.18 -10.23
N MET A 266 -4.16 13.87 -10.41
CA MET A 266 -4.99 14.45 -11.46
C MET A 266 -6.01 15.37 -10.80
N ILE A 267 -6.01 16.65 -11.18
CA ILE A 267 -6.87 17.70 -10.60
C ILE A 267 -7.63 18.43 -11.70
N ARG A 268 -8.74 19.08 -11.31
CA ARG A 268 -9.47 19.98 -12.19
C ARG A 268 -8.75 21.33 -12.29
N GLN A 269 -8.82 21.99 -13.45
CA GLN A 269 -8.39 23.36 -13.70
C GLN A 269 -9.57 24.35 -13.59
N PRO A 270 -9.30 25.66 -13.47
CA PRO A 270 -10.32 26.72 -13.56
C PRO A 270 -11.22 26.63 -14.81
N ASN A 271 -10.64 26.29 -15.97
CA ASN A 271 -11.34 26.12 -17.25
C ASN A 271 -12.13 24.81 -17.36
N ASP A 272 -12.43 24.14 -16.25
CA ASP A 272 -13.14 22.87 -16.15
C ASP A 272 -12.44 21.63 -16.76
N SER A 273 -11.23 21.77 -17.33
CA SER A 273 -10.43 20.66 -17.84
C SER A 273 -9.65 19.92 -16.74
N TYR A 274 -9.04 18.78 -17.07
CA TYR A 274 -8.17 18.02 -16.15
C TYR A 274 -6.69 18.24 -16.45
N THR A 275 -5.92 18.31 -15.37
CA THR A 275 -4.46 18.37 -15.40
C THR A 275 -3.85 17.49 -14.34
N GLY A 276 -2.54 17.48 -14.21
CA GLY A 276 -1.87 16.75 -13.16
C GLY A 276 -0.46 17.21 -12.86
N PHE A 277 0.02 16.75 -11.70
CA PHE A 277 1.35 17.01 -11.19
C PHE A 277 1.84 15.80 -10.40
N GLY A 278 3.15 15.70 -10.21
CA GLY A 278 3.80 14.65 -9.45
C GLY A 278 4.55 15.23 -8.27
N ASN A 279 4.34 14.65 -7.09
CA ASN A 279 4.99 14.99 -5.84
C ASN A 279 5.96 13.91 -5.41
N ILE A 280 7.07 14.32 -4.81
CA ILE A 280 7.86 13.48 -3.91
C ILE A 280 7.82 14.07 -2.51
N GLY A 281 7.89 13.24 -1.48
CA GLY A 281 7.81 13.74 -0.12
C GLY A 281 8.13 12.70 0.94
N ALA A 282 7.99 13.15 2.18
CA ALA A 282 8.17 12.32 3.35
C ALA A 282 7.02 12.52 4.35
N ALA A 283 6.73 11.48 5.13
CA ALA A 283 5.76 11.51 6.21
C ALA A 283 6.34 10.87 7.47
N LEU A 284 5.97 11.44 8.62
CA LEU A 284 6.11 10.77 9.90
C LEU A 284 4.78 10.08 10.20
N ILE A 285 4.83 8.78 10.43
CA ILE A 285 3.69 7.94 10.77
C ILE A 285 3.76 7.64 12.26
N VAL A 286 2.62 7.75 12.94
CA VAL A 286 2.41 7.31 14.33
C VAL A 286 1.38 6.19 14.30
N VAL A 287 1.68 5.12 15.01
CA VAL A 287 0.96 3.85 14.96
C VAL A 287 0.29 3.62 16.32
N LEU A 288 -1.02 3.34 16.33
CA LEU A 288 -1.85 3.23 17.55
C LEU A 288 -2.56 1.88 17.62
N LYS A 289 -2.32 1.13 18.71
CA LYS A 289 -2.83 -0.23 18.91
C LYS A 289 -4.36 -0.20 18.92
N ARG A 290 -4.99 -1.20 18.31
CA ARG A 290 -6.40 -1.49 18.57
C ARG A 290 -6.57 -1.74 20.08
N GLY A 291 -7.41 -0.93 20.74
CA GLY A 291 -7.76 -1.19 22.13
C GLY A 291 -8.33 -2.60 22.26
N GLU A 292 -7.89 -3.32 23.29
CA GLU A 292 -8.48 -4.59 23.72
C GLU A 292 -9.92 -4.39 24.23
#